data_AF-A0A6H5GUW5-F1
#
_entry.id   AF-A0A6H5GUW5-F1
#
_cell.length_a   1.000
_cell.length_b   1.000
_cell.length_c   1.000
_cell.angle_alpha   90.00
_cell.angle_beta   90.00
_cell.angle_gamma   90.00
#
_symmetry.space_group_name_H-M   'P 1'
#
loop_
_entity.id
_entity.type
_entity.pdbx_description
1 polymer ?
#
loop_
_entity_poly.entity_id
_entity_poly.type
_entity_poly.pdbx_seq_one_letter_code
_entity_poly.pdbx_strand_id
1 'polypeptide(L)' 'MEVGFRRKAYWCVPNFELELAWRMHEVYMLIIVLIIPVSVMVVTYTAICREICKVAQRRYHMTSAKG' A
#
# COMPACT_ATOMS: atom_id res chain seq x y z
N MET A 1 -0.55 -33.39 2.60
CA MET A 1 -1.45 -34.39 1.99
C MET A 1 -0.81 -34.90 0.70
N GLU A 2 -0.59 -36.21 0.57
CA GLU A 2 -0.07 -36.83 -0.65
C GLU A 2 -1.18 -36.86 -1.72
N VAL A 3 -0.84 -36.47 -2.95
CA VAL A 3 -1.76 -36.39 -4.09
C VAL A 3 -1.14 -37.03 -5.34
N GLY A 4 -1.98 -37.63 -6.18
CA GLY A 4 -1.58 -38.23 -7.45
C GLY A 4 -1.59 -39.77 -7.44
N PHE A 5 -2.38 -40.36 -8.36
CA PHE A 5 -2.58 -41.81 -8.45
C PHE A 5 -1.43 -42.54 -9.19
N ARG A 6 -0.74 -41.85 -10.12
CA ARG A 6 0.36 -42.41 -10.94
C ARG A 6 1.75 -41.91 -10.56
N ARG A 7 1.87 -40.69 -10.03
CA ARG A 7 3.11 -40.14 -9.47
C ARG A 7 2.78 -39.51 -8.14
N LYS A 8 3.51 -39.90 -7.10
CA LYS A 8 3.41 -39.30 -5.77
C LYS A 8 3.80 -37.84 -5.86
N ALA A 9 2.86 -36.94 -5.63
CA ALA A 9 3.07 -35.52 -5.46
C ALA A 9 2.56 -35.11 -4.06
N TYR A 10 2.98 -33.96 -3.57
CA TYR A 10 2.55 -33.43 -2.29
C TYR A 10 1.97 -32.04 -2.51
N TRP A 11 0.84 -31.73 -1.86
CA TRP A 11 0.38 -30.35 -1.83
C TRP A 11 1.41 -29.47 -1.11
N CYS A 12 1.87 -28.42 -1.78
CA CYS A 12 2.56 -27.31 -1.14
C CYS A 12 1.54 -26.50 -0.33
N VAL A 13 1.16 -27.02 0.82
CA VAL A 13 0.40 -26.27 1.82
C VAL A 13 1.39 -25.59 2.77
N PRO A 14 1.15 -24.32 3.14
CA PRO A 14 1.88 -23.69 4.22
C PRO A 14 1.79 -24.55 5.49
N ASN A 15 2.91 -24.82 6.15
CA ASN A 15 2.89 -25.54 7.42
C ASN A 15 2.29 -24.63 8.50
N PHE A 16 1.05 -24.94 8.91
CA PHE A 16 0.28 -24.20 9.92
C PHE A 16 0.71 -24.47 11.37
N GLU A 17 1.76 -25.28 11.58
CA GLU A 17 2.26 -25.66 12.92
C GLU A 17 2.65 -24.45 13.78
N LEU A 18 2.91 -23.30 13.16
CA LEU A 18 3.17 -22.02 13.82
C LEU A 18 2.13 -20.99 13.35
N GLU A 19 0.87 -21.20 13.76
CA GLU A 19 -0.26 -20.31 13.44
C GLU A 19 0.04 -18.83 13.72
N LEU A 20 0.77 -18.55 14.81
CA LEU A 20 1.22 -17.21 15.17
C LEU A 20 2.23 -16.64 14.15
N ALA A 21 3.23 -17.43 13.73
CA ALA A 21 4.24 -16.98 12.78
C ALA A 21 3.63 -16.70 11.40
N TRP A 22 2.68 -17.54 10.98
CA TRP A 22 1.94 -17.35 9.73
C TRP A 22 1.12 -16.06 9.75
N ARG A 23 0.37 -15.82 10.83
CA ARG A 23 -0.43 -14.61 11.00
C ARG A 23 0.43 -13.35 11.02
N MET A 24 1.58 -13.39 11.71
CA MET A 24 2.51 -12.26 11.72
C MET A 24 3.15 -12.03 10.35
N HIS A 25 3.42 -13.09 9.58
CA HIS A 25 3.93 -12.97 8.22
C HIS A 25 2.92 -12.33 7.27
N GLU A 26 1.65 -12.71 7.38
CA GLU A 26 0.57 -12.10 6.59
C GLU A 26 0.45 -10.59 6.86
N VAL A 27 0.47 -10.19 8.13
CA VAL A 27 0.44 -8.77 8.54
C VAL A 27 1.69 -8.03 8.04
N TYR A 28 2.87 -8.64 8.14
CA TYR A 28 4.11 -8.08 7.63
C TYR A 28 4.06 -7.81 6.13
N MET A 29 3.54 -8.76 5.34
CA MET A 29 3.36 -8.59 3.89
C MET A 29 2.36 -7.48 3.57
N LEU A 30 1.25 -7.38 4.32
CA LEU A 30 0.28 -6.30 4.15
C LEU A 30 0.90 -4.92 4.42
N ILE A 31 1.69 -4.80 5.48
CA ILE A 31 2.38 -3.54 5.80
C ILE A 31 3.30 -3.13 4.66
N ILE A 32 4.10 -4.05 4.12
CA ILE A 32 5.06 -3.75 3.07
C ILE A 32 4.38 -3.40 1.75
N VAL A 33 3.40 -4.19 1.33
CA VAL A 33 2.79 -4.06 0.02
C VAL A 33 1.76 -2.93 -0.04
N LEU A 34 1.12 -2.61 1.08
CA LEU A 34 0.06 -1.60 1.11
C LEU A 34 0.44 -0.37 1.93
N ILE A 35 0.80 -0.53 3.19
CA ILE A 35 0.95 0.62 4.11
C ILE A 35 2.13 1.50 3.72
N ILE A 36 3.29 0.89 3.43
CA ILE A 36 4.48 1.64 2.99
C ILE A 36 4.19 2.45 1.72
N PRO A 37 3.75 1.86 0.59
CA PRO A 37 3.51 2.63 -0.62
C PRO A 37 2.38 3.65 -0.46
N VAL A 38 1.31 3.33 0.28
CA VAL A 38 0.24 4.30 0.56
C VAL A 38 0.77 5.49 1.36
N SER A 39 1.62 5.26 2.36
CA SER A 39 2.22 6.37 3.13
C SER A 39 3.08 7.29 2.25
N VAL A 40 3.90 6.71 1.36
CA VAL A 40 4.73 7.46 0.41
C VAL A 40 3.85 8.26 -0.56
N MET A 41 2.78 7.64 -1.08
CA MET A 41 1.80 8.32 -1.90
C MET A 41 1.16 9.49 -1.15
N VAL A 42 0.63 9.28 0.06
CA VAL A 42 -0.02 10.34 0.84
C VAL A 42 0.91 11.53 1.06
N VAL A 43 2.19 11.29 1.41
CA VAL A 43 3.16 12.37 1.60
C VAL A 43 3.41 13.14 0.31
N THR A 44 3.67 12.43 -0.80
CA THR A 44 3.96 13.06 -2.10
C THR A 44 2.75 13.81 -2.65
N TYR A 45 1.56 13.21 -2.61
CA TYR A 45 0.31 13.87 -3.02
C TYR A 45 0.00 15.08 -2.14
N THR A 46 0.22 15.01 -0.83
CA THR A 46 0.04 16.17 0.05
C THR A 46 0.97 17.31 -0.36
N ALA A 47 2.24 17.03 -0.67
CA ALA A 47 3.19 18.03 -1.14
C ALA A 47 2.74 18.69 -2.46
N ILE A 48 2.31 17.88 -3.43
CA ILE A 48 1.80 18.37 -4.72
C ILE A 48 0.57 19.26 -4.50
N CYS A 49 -0.40 18.79 -3.72
CA CYS A 49 -1.62 19.56 -3.42
C CYS A 49 -1.28 20.89 -2.75
N ARG A 50 -0.29 20.93 -1.84
CA ARG A 50 0.13 22.19 -1.19
C ARG A 50 0.69 23.20 -2.19
N GLU A 51 1.52 22.76 -3.14
CA GLU A 51 2.05 23.65 -4.17
C GLU A 51 0.94 24.15 -5.11
N ILE A 52 0.01 23.28 -5.49
CA ILE A 52 -1.16 23.66 -6.29
C ILE A 52 -2.02 24.69 -5.56
N CYS A 53 -2.29 24.49 -4.26
CA CYS A 53 -3.04 25.43 -3.44
C CYS A 53 -2.34 26.80 -3.34
N LYS A 54 -1.01 26.83 -3.17
CA LYS A 54 -0.23 28.08 -3.16
C LYS A 54 -0.34 28.82 -4.50
N VAL A 55 -0.25 28.11 -5.62
CA VAL A 55 -0.41 28.70 -6.96
C VAL A 55 -1.83 29.21 -7.17
N ALA A 56 -2.84 28.43 -6.77
CA ALA A 56 -4.23 28.85 -6.81
C ALA A 56 -4.46 30.13 -6.01
N GLN A 57 -3.99 30.18 -4.76
CA GLN A 57 -4.08 31.37 -3.89
C GLN A 57 -3.42 32.60 -4.52
N ARG A 58 -2.23 32.46 -5.12
CA ARG A 58 -1.58 33.57 -5.85
C ARG A 58 -2.41 34.06 -7.03
N ARG A 59 -3.02 33.14 -7.80
CA ARG A 59 -3.92 33.52 -8.90
C ARG A 59 -5.17 34.22 -8.39
N TYR A 60 -5.80 33.73 -7.32
CA TYR A 60 -6.93 34.40 -6.69
C TYR A 60 -6.59 35.83 -6.25
N HIS A 61 -5.44 36.06 -5.61
CA HIS A 61 -5.02 37.40 -5.21
C HIS A 61 -4.82 38.35 -6.42
N MET A 62 -4.22 37.86 -7.52
CA MET A 62 -4.02 38.68 -8.72
C MET A 62 -5.32 38.98 -9.48
N THR A 63 -6.29 38.07 -9.48
CA THR A 63 -7.59 38.28 -10.15
C THR A 63 -8.59 39.02 -9.26
N SER A 64 -8.47 38.93 -7.93
CA SER A 64 -9.36 39.60 -6.97
C SER A 64 -9.08 41.10 -6.82
N ALA A 65 -7.89 41.59 -7.18
CA ALA A 65 -7.55 43.02 -7.13
C ALA A 65 -8.12 43.86 -8.29
N LYS A 66 -9.12 43.34 -9.01
CA LYS A 66 -9.74 43.98 -10.19
C LYS A 66 -11.25 44.20 -10.05
N GLY A 67 -11.77 44.17 -8.83
CA GLY A 67 -13.15 44.52 -8.47
C GLY A 67 -13.19 45.80 -7.65
#